data_AF-A0A7I9Y1G2-F1
#
_entry.id   AF-A0A7I9Y1G2-F1
#
_cell.length_a   1.000
_cell.length_b   1.000
_cell.length_c   1.000
_cell.angle_alpha   90.00
_cell.angle_beta   90.00
_cell.angle_gamma   90.00
#
_symmetry.space_group_name_H-M   'P 1'
#
loop_
_entity.id
_entity.type
_entity.pdbx_description
1 polymer ?
#
loop_
_entity_poly.entity_id
_entity_poly.type
_entity_poly.pdbx_seq_one_letter_code
_entity_poly.pdbx_strand_id
1 'polypeptide(L)'
;MREANVRENGRFLSPAPQDDCPCGSRHQAQRCHRAADHSWVAERPPALLAGPRTGYSNPGCYARSRKDCDEELSREHFITDEVLGTISADKKVVMVEGANWQGPDAKQKVTGLKSLSSWMLCRRHNTALWALDSMASQFFRYFRDDGLDVMRFHGNDFQRDFTLVSGRYLELWMLKML
;
A
#
# COMPACT_ATOMS: atom_id res chain seq x y z
N MET A 1 19.91 0.42 -14.73
CA MET A 1 18.81 0.17 -15.68
C MET A 1 18.08 -1.06 -15.16
N ARG A 2 16.76 -1.01 -15.02
CA ARG A 2 15.96 -2.22 -14.78
C ARG A 2 15.95 -3.01 -16.12
N GLU A 3 15.46 -4.24 -16.17
CA GLU A 3 15.26 -4.94 -17.46
C GLU A 3 13.80 -4.80 -17.89
N ALA A 4 13.55 -4.37 -19.13
CA ALA A 4 12.20 -4.17 -19.61
C ALA A 4 11.45 -5.51 -19.65
N ASN A 5 10.36 -5.64 -18.88
CA ASN A 5 9.57 -6.87 -18.77
C ASN A 5 8.24 -6.81 -19.54
N VAL A 6 8.07 -5.83 -20.43
CA VAL A 6 6.82 -5.60 -21.16
C VAL A 6 7.03 -5.59 -22.66
N ARG A 7 6.04 -6.08 -23.39
CA ARG A 7 6.00 -6.06 -24.86
C ARG A 7 4.69 -5.41 -25.31
N GLU A 8 4.75 -4.72 -26.44
CA GLU A 8 3.57 -4.20 -27.10
C GLU A 8 2.83 -5.37 -27.76
N ASN A 9 1.57 -5.62 -27.34
CA ASN A 9 0.76 -6.73 -27.86
C ASN A 9 -0.54 -6.23 -28.49
N GLY A 10 -0.43 -5.31 -29.45
CA GLY A 10 -1.52 -4.79 -30.31
C GLY A 10 -2.65 -4.01 -29.63
N ARG A 11 -2.82 -4.14 -28.31
CA ARG A 11 -3.81 -3.42 -27.48
C ARG A 11 -3.25 -2.84 -26.19
N PHE A 12 -2.27 -3.50 -25.57
CA PHE A 12 -1.70 -3.11 -24.29
C PHE A 12 -0.21 -3.42 -24.22
N LEU A 13 0.48 -2.74 -23.31
CA LEU A 13 1.86 -2.99 -22.96
C LEU A 13 1.90 -3.86 -21.70
N SER A 14 2.35 -5.11 -21.81
CA SER A 14 2.35 -6.07 -20.68
C SER A 14 3.35 -7.20 -20.90
N PRO A 15 3.72 -7.96 -19.85
CA PRO A 15 4.52 -9.17 -19.99
C PRO A 15 3.88 -10.20 -20.94
N ALA A 16 4.69 -11.02 -21.62
CA ALA A 16 4.18 -12.11 -22.47
C ALA A 16 3.57 -13.25 -21.61
N PRO A 17 2.65 -14.07 -22.15
CA PRO A 17 1.99 -15.13 -21.38
C PRO A 17 2.97 -16.13 -20.73
N GLN A 18 4.08 -16.38 -21.42
CA GLN A 18 5.16 -17.27 -21.02
C GLN A 18 6.20 -16.65 -20.09
N ASP A 19 6.21 -15.33 -19.93
CA ASP A 19 7.13 -14.64 -19.03
C ASP A 19 6.71 -14.89 -17.57
N ASP A 20 7.64 -14.70 -16.63
CA ASP A 20 7.35 -14.80 -15.20
C ASP A 20 6.28 -13.80 -14.79
N CYS A 21 5.38 -14.25 -13.91
CA CYS A 21 4.31 -13.41 -13.41
C CYS A 21 4.88 -12.25 -12.58
N PRO A 22 4.44 -11.00 -12.79
CA PRO A 22 4.92 -9.81 -12.08
C PRO A 22 4.65 -9.82 -10.57
N CYS A 23 3.92 -10.81 -10.04
CA CYS A 23 3.75 -10.99 -8.60
C CYS A 23 4.98 -11.61 -7.90
N GLY A 24 6.00 -12.04 -8.65
CA GLY A 24 7.23 -12.63 -8.10
C GLY A 24 7.14 -14.13 -7.78
N SER A 25 6.04 -14.80 -8.13
CA SER A 25 5.84 -16.24 -7.87
C SER A 25 6.74 -17.17 -8.71
N ARG A 26 7.39 -16.64 -9.76
CA ARG A 26 8.14 -17.41 -10.78
C ARG A 26 7.28 -18.40 -11.56
N HIS A 27 5.96 -18.33 -11.43
CA HIS A 27 5.05 -19.02 -12.34
C HIS A 27 4.88 -18.19 -13.61
N GLN A 28 4.67 -18.86 -14.74
CA GLN A 28 4.30 -18.18 -15.99
C GLN A 28 3.04 -17.34 -15.79
N ALA A 29 3.00 -16.14 -16.35
CA ALA A 29 1.89 -15.20 -16.21
C ALA A 29 0.53 -15.86 -16.52
N GLN A 30 0.44 -16.63 -17.60
CA GLN A 30 -0.77 -17.35 -18.04
C GLN A 30 -1.26 -18.46 -17.09
N ARG A 31 -0.42 -18.88 -16.14
CA ARG A 31 -0.74 -19.87 -15.10
C ARG A 31 -0.86 -19.24 -13.71
N CYS A 32 -0.91 -17.91 -13.65
CA CYS A 32 -0.90 -17.15 -12.42
C CYS A 32 -1.94 -16.01 -12.51
N HIS A 33 -1.52 -14.75 -12.63
CA HIS A 33 -2.44 -13.60 -12.60
C HIS A 33 -2.92 -13.10 -13.97
N ARG A 34 -2.55 -13.77 -15.07
CA ARG A 34 -3.05 -13.43 -16.41
C ARG A 34 -4.15 -14.39 -16.83
N ALA A 35 -5.36 -13.86 -17.02
CA ALA A 35 -6.53 -14.62 -17.44
C ALA A 35 -6.51 -14.92 -18.95
N ALA A 36 -7.38 -15.86 -19.36
CA ALA A 36 -7.49 -16.31 -20.76
C ALA A 36 -7.96 -15.19 -21.72
N ASP A 37 -8.73 -14.22 -21.22
CA ASP A 37 -9.17 -13.02 -21.95
C ASP A 37 -8.11 -11.91 -22.01
N HIS A 38 -6.88 -12.22 -21.58
CA HIS A 38 -5.73 -11.31 -21.45
C HIS A 38 -5.85 -10.25 -20.34
N SER A 39 -6.90 -10.29 -19.50
CA SER A 39 -6.98 -9.44 -18.32
C SER A 39 -5.97 -9.86 -17.25
N TRP A 40 -5.60 -8.91 -16.39
CA TRP A 40 -4.77 -9.15 -15.21
C TRP A 40 -5.64 -9.11 -13.96
N VAL A 41 -5.68 -10.21 -13.22
CA VAL A 41 -6.48 -10.35 -12.01
C VAL A 41 -5.52 -10.47 -10.85
N ALA A 42 -5.40 -9.43 -10.02
CA ALA A 42 -4.61 -9.48 -8.80
C ALA A 42 -5.33 -10.26 -7.69
N GLU A 43 -4.56 -10.86 -6.79
CA GLU A 43 -5.11 -11.60 -5.66
C GLU A 43 -5.96 -10.71 -4.73
N ARG A 44 -7.06 -11.28 -4.22
CA ARG A 44 -7.91 -10.64 -3.21
C ARG A 44 -7.33 -10.89 -1.82
N PRO A 45 -7.34 -9.88 -0.92
CA PRO A 45 -6.92 -10.11 0.46
C PRO A 45 -7.74 -11.24 1.11
N PRO A 46 -7.11 -12.18 1.82
CA PRO A 46 -7.83 -13.09 2.69
C PRO A 46 -8.49 -12.31 3.84
N ALA A 47 -9.20 -13.01 4.73
CA ALA A 47 -9.65 -12.40 5.97
C ALA A 47 -8.43 -11.85 6.74
N LEU A 48 -8.44 -10.54 7.03
CA LEU A 48 -7.31 -9.86 7.68
C LEU A 48 -7.07 -10.37 9.10
N LEU A 49 -8.14 -10.76 9.79
CA LEU A 49 -8.07 -11.44 11.08
C LEU A 49 -8.18 -12.95 10.87
N ALA A 50 -7.20 -13.67 11.38
CA ALA A 50 -7.14 -15.13 11.36
C ALA A 50 -7.15 -15.74 12.78
N GLY A 51 -7.57 -17.00 12.85
CA GLY A 51 -7.62 -17.78 14.08
C GLY A 51 -8.88 -17.57 14.93
N PRO A 52 -8.97 -18.27 16.08
CA PRO A 52 -10.11 -18.17 16.99
C PRO A 52 -10.27 -16.76 17.55
N ARG A 53 -11.52 -16.37 17.83
CA ARG A 53 -11.81 -15.11 18.53
C ARG A 53 -11.31 -15.18 19.98
N THR A 54 -10.69 -14.10 20.45
CA THR A 54 -10.16 -14.06 21.83
C THR A 54 -11.25 -13.84 22.88
N GLY A 55 -12.38 -13.20 22.52
CA GLY A 55 -13.42 -12.79 23.47
C GLY A 55 -13.02 -11.58 24.33
N TYR A 56 -11.78 -11.10 24.20
CA TYR A 56 -11.22 -10.01 24.99
C TYR A 56 -11.41 -8.66 24.29
N SER A 57 -11.61 -7.61 25.09
CA SER A 57 -11.83 -6.24 24.63
C SER A 57 -10.84 -5.30 25.32
N ASN A 58 -9.72 -5.03 24.66
CA ASN A 58 -8.71 -4.10 25.16
C ASN A 58 -9.29 -2.67 25.23
N PRO A 59 -9.33 -2.03 26.42
CA PRO A 59 -9.97 -0.72 26.58
C PRO A 59 -9.41 0.38 25.67
N GLY A 60 -8.11 0.32 25.34
CA GLY A 60 -7.42 1.30 24.51
C GLY A 60 -7.43 1.00 23.01
N CYS A 61 -7.94 -0.17 22.59
CA CYS A 61 -8.01 -0.51 21.18
C CYS A 61 -9.26 0.09 20.53
N TYR A 62 -9.09 0.78 19.40
CA TYR A 62 -10.17 1.33 18.58
C TYR A 62 -11.17 0.24 18.16
N ALA A 63 -10.69 -0.96 17.84
CA ALA A 63 -11.50 -2.10 17.44
C ALA A 63 -12.08 -2.92 18.63
N ARG A 64 -12.03 -2.42 19.87
CA ARG A 64 -12.46 -3.16 21.08
C ARG A 64 -13.88 -3.72 21.03
N SER A 65 -14.79 -3.06 20.31
CA SER A 65 -16.19 -3.49 20.15
C SER A 65 -16.32 -4.88 19.50
N ARG A 66 -15.27 -5.35 18.81
CA ARG A 66 -15.21 -6.67 18.18
C ARG A 66 -14.97 -7.81 19.17
N LYS A 67 -14.54 -7.52 20.41
CA LYS A 67 -14.16 -8.52 21.43
C LYS A 67 -13.18 -9.59 20.88
N ASP A 68 -12.22 -9.14 20.09
CA ASP A 68 -11.19 -9.98 19.48
C ASP A 68 -9.79 -9.32 19.60
N CYS A 69 -9.53 -8.70 20.75
CA CYS A 69 -8.28 -7.98 21.01
C CYS A 69 -7.18 -8.87 21.58
N ASP A 70 -5.95 -8.38 21.46
CA ASP A 70 -4.79 -8.69 22.31
C ASP A 70 -4.69 -7.70 23.48
N GLU A 71 -3.99 -8.06 24.55
CA GLU A 71 -3.70 -7.24 25.74
C GLU A 71 -2.71 -6.11 25.44
N GLU A 72 -1.77 -6.35 24.52
CA GLU A 72 -0.73 -5.38 24.18
C GLU A 72 -1.27 -4.33 23.17
N LEU A 73 -1.20 -3.04 23.53
CA LEU A 73 -1.36 -1.95 22.58
C LEU A 73 -0.12 -1.84 21.69
N SER A 74 -0.34 -1.40 20.46
CA SER A 74 0.69 -1.13 19.47
C SER A 74 0.48 0.25 18.87
N ARG A 75 1.58 0.84 18.42
CA ARG A 75 1.56 2.12 17.73
C ARG A 75 1.15 1.90 16.28
N GLU A 76 0.18 2.67 15.84
CA GLU A 76 -0.28 2.63 14.46
C GLU A 76 -0.19 3.99 13.78
N HIS A 77 0.29 4.01 12.54
CA HIS A 77 0.41 5.23 11.75
C HIS A 77 -0.89 5.51 10.99
N PHE A 78 -1.34 6.77 10.95
CA PHE A 78 -2.55 7.15 10.20
C PHE A 78 -2.37 6.92 8.69
N ILE A 79 -1.13 7.11 8.22
CA ILE A 79 -0.65 6.79 6.89
C ILE A 79 0.58 5.93 7.08
N THR A 80 0.68 4.80 6.38
CA THR A 80 1.82 3.87 6.46
C THR A 80 3.16 4.61 6.47
N ASP A 81 4.04 4.29 7.43
CA ASP A 81 5.32 4.99 7.64
C ASP A 81 6.22 4.98 6.39
N GLU A 82 6.23 3.87 5.65
CA GLU A 82 6.96 3.76 4.38
C GLU A 82 6.42 4.68 3.28
N VAL A 83 5.10 4.91 3.23
CA VAL A 83 4.48 5.87 2.30
C VAL A 83 4.88 7.28 2.70
N LEU A 84 4.82 7.62 3.99
CA LEU A 84 5.30 8.93 4.48
C LEU A 84 6.78 9.15 4.18
N GLY A 85 7.62 8.12 4.34
CA GLY A 85 9.03 8.16 3.97
C GLY A 85 9.29 8.24 2.47
N THR A 86 8.33 7.82 1.65
CA THR A 86 8.40 7.91 0.17
C THR A 86 8.18 9.34 -0.32
N ILE A 87 7.33 10.11 0.37
CA ILE A 87 7.00 11.51 0.03
C ILE A 87 7.84 12.54 0.81
N SER A 88 8.52 12.12 1.87
CA SER A 88 9.41 12.98 2.67
C SER A 88 10.82 12.98 2.10
N ALA A 89 11.34 14.16 1.75
CA ALA A 89 12.69 14.30 1.18
C ALA A 89 13.80 13.84 2.15
N ASP A 90 13.63 14.10 3.45
CA ASP A 90 14.61 13.76 4.50
C ASP A 90 14.19 12.55 5.36
N LYS A 91 13.03 11.95 5.05
CA LYS A 91 12.40 10.86 5.81
C LYS A 91 12.13 11.20 7.28
N LYS A 92 11.97 12.48 7.63
CA LYS A 92 11.74 12.93 9.01
C LYS A 92 10.46 13.74 9.15
N VAL A 93 10.15 14.58 8.15
CA VAL A 93 8.98 15.47 8.19
C VAL A 93 8.19 15.46 6.89
N VAL A 94 6.91 15.77 6.98
CA VAL A 94 6.01 16.07 5.85
C VAL A 94 5.29 17.39 6.09
N MET A 95 4.88 18.05 5.02
CA MET A 95 3.96 19.19 5.10
C MET A 95 2.53 18.66 5.05
N VAL A 96 1.73 19.02 6.05
CA VAL A 96 0.31 18.66 6.14
C VAL A 96 -0.53 19.93 6.01
N GLU A 97 -1.60 19.85 5.23
CA GLU A 97 -2.57 20.92 5.03
C GLU A 97 -3.98 20.30 4.89
N GLY A 98 -5.01 21.04 5.32
CA GLY A 98 -6.40 20.63 5.19
C GLY A 98 -6.84 19.51 6.13
N ALA A 99 -6.00 19.09 7.08
CA ALA A 99 -6.39 18.07 8.05
C ALA A 99 -7.28 18.67 9.15
N ASN A 100 -8.32 17.93 9.54
CA ASN A 100 -9.38 18.37 10.45
C ASN A 100 -8.84 18.88 11.80
N TRP A 101 -7.71 18.33 12.25
CA TRP A 101 -7.06 18.68 13.51
C TRP A 101 -6.16 19.91 13.43
N GLN A 102 -5.92 20.47 12.24
CA GLN A 102 -5.15 21.71 12.10
C GLN A 102 -5.99 22.93 12.47
N GLY A 103 -7.32 22.85 12.40
CA GLY A 103 -8.23 23.97 12.60
C GLY A 103 -8.50 24.74 11.29
N PRO A 104 -9.60 25.53 11.22
CA PRO A 104 -10.11 26.11 9.98
C PRO A 104 -9.17 27.12 9.30
N ASP A 105 -8.28 27.78 10.06
CA ASP A 105 -7.37 28.82 9.54
C ASP A 105 -5.91 28.34 9.44
N ALA A 106 -5.67 27.04 9.61
CA ALA A 106 -4.31 26.54 9.68
C ALA A 106 -3.63 26.44 8.32
N LYS A 107 -2.50 27.15 8.23
CA LYS A 107 -1.55 27.05 7.13
C LYS A 107 -0.82 25.70 7.15
N GLN A 108 -0.14 25.38 6.05
CA GLN A 108 0.78 24.23 5.97
C GLN A 108 1.63 24.09 7.24
N LYS A 109 1.60 22.90 7.84
CA LYS A 109 2.34 22.57 9.05
C LYS A 109 3.35 21.47 8.77
N VAL A 110 4.61 21.75 9.08
CA VAL A 110 5.67 20.74 9.11
C VAL A 110 5.39 19.79 10.28
N THR A 111 5.16 18.53 9.96
CA THR A 111 4.76 17.50 10.92
C THR A 111 5.75 16.34 10.86
N GLY A 112 6.24 15.90 12.03
CA GLY A 112 7.14 14.76 12.11
C GLY A 112 6.42 13.47 11.72
N LEU A 113 7.08 12.58 10.99
CA LEU A 113 6.51 11.28 10.61
C LEU A 113 6.02 10.50 11.83
N LYS A 114 6.83 10.49 12.89
CA LYS A 114 6.47 9.85 14.17
C LYS A 114 5.23 10.46 14.81
N SER A 115 4.94 11.75 14.64
CA SER A 115 3.71 12.33 15.22
C SER A 115 2.43 11.94 14.45
N LEU A 116 2.55 11.38 13.25
CA LEU A 116 1.42 10.84 12.47
C LEU A 116 1.09 9.39 12.86
N SER A 117 1.05 9.13 14.16
CA SER A 117 0.75 7.81 14.70
C SER A 117 0.18 7.89 16.12
N SER A 118 -0.52 6.85 16.54
CA SER A 118 -1.20 6.77 17.84
C SER A 118 -1.18 5.35 18.42
N TRP A 119 -1.19 5.24 19.74
CA TRP A 119 -1.33 3.96 20.47
C TRP A 119 -2.80 3.54 20.56
N MET A 120 -3.39 3.24 19.41
CA MET A 120 -4.84 3.05 19.30
C MET A 120 -5.28 1.68 18.78
N LEU A 121 -4.36 0.79 18.40
CA LEU A 121 -4.69 -0.58 18.02
C LEU A 121 -3.91 -1.57 18.88
N CYS A 122 -4.55 -2.67 19.30
CA CYS A 122 -3.81 -3.76 19.90
C CYS A 122 -3.00 -4.52 18.84
N ARG A 123 -1.94 -5.21 19.26
CA ARG A 123 -1.01 -5.92 18.38
C ARG A 123 -1.72 -6.81 17.37
N ARG A 124 -2.69 -7.64 17.80
CA ARG A 124 -3.49 -8.49 16.91
C ARG A 124 -4.19 -7.71 15.80
N HIS A 125 -4.88 -6.61 16.13
CA HIS A 125 -5.57 -5.79 15.14
C HIS A 125 -4.60 -5.05 14.24
N ASN A 126 -3.47 -4.58 14.77
CA ASN A 126 -2.52 -3.86 13.96
C ASN A 126 -1.76 -4.77 12.98
N THR A 127 -1.33 -5.94 13.45
CA THR A 127 -0.71 -6.96 12.60
C THR A 127 -1.64 -7.41 11.47
N ALA A 128 -2.95 -7.48 11.71
CA ALA A 128 -3.93 -7.80 10.66
C ALA A 128 -3.93 -6.78 9.50
N LEU A 129 -3.48 -5.55 9.73
CA LEU A 129 -3.46 -4.49 8.72
C LEU A 129 -2.15 -4.43 7.93
N TRP A 130 -1.10 -5.15 8.35
CA TRP A 130 0.24 -5.05 7.76
C TRP A 130 0.25 -5.33 6.25
N ALA A 131 -0.58 -6.29 5.79
CA ALA A 131 -0.64 -6.65 4.38
C ALA A 131 -1.25 -5.53 3.52
N LEU A 132 -2.13 -4.71 4.11
CA LEU A 132 -2.67 -3.50 3.47
C LEU A 132 -1.56 -2.45 3.33
N ASP A 133 -0.79 -2.23 4.41
CA ASP A 133 0.33 -1.29 4.43
C ASP A 133 1.40 -1.65 3.40
N SER A 134 1.83 -2.91 3.36
CA SER A 134 2.87 -3.35 2.43
C SER A 134 2.44 -3.28 0.97
N MET A 135 1.15 -3.50 0.68
CA MET A 135 0.63 -3.27 -0.67
C MET A 135 0.67 -1.78 -1.02
N ALA A 136 0.26 -0.90 -0.10
CA ALA A 136 0.21 0.54 -0.34
C ALA A 136 1.61 1.13 -0.53
N SER A 137 2.57 0.73 0.32
CA SER A 137 3.97 1.09 0.18
C SER A 137 4.53 0.72 -1.18
N GLN A 138 4.24 -0.49 -1.67
CA GLN A 138 4.66 -0.92 -3.00
C GLN A 138 4.03 -0.03 -4.08
N PHE A 139 2.71 0.18 -4.03
CA PHE A 139 2.01 1.04 -4.99
C PHE A 139 2.62 2.45 -5.04
N PHE A 140 2.75 3.14 -3.90
CA PHE A 140 3.26 4.51 -3.87
C PHE A 140 4.73 4.61 -4.27
N ARG A 141 5.54 3.59 -3.98
CA ARG A 141 6.92 3.52 -4.45
C ARG A 141 6.98 3.45 -5.97
N TYR A 142 6.23 2.54 -6.59
CA TYR A 142 6.20 2.43 -8.06
C TYR A 142 5.61 3.69 -8.70
N PHE A 143 4.51 4.20 -8.17
CA PHE A 143 3.88 5.42 -8.66
C PHE A 143 4.82 6.62 -8.64
N ARG A 144 5.60 6.79 -7.55
CA ARG A 144 6.62 7.83 -7.46
C ARG A 144 7.74 7.59 -8.47
N ASP A 145 8.31 6.39 -8.51
CA ASP A 145 9.43 6.06 -9.39
C ASP A 145 9.05 6.29 -10.86
N ASP A 146 7.88 5.81 -11.28
CA ASP A 146 7.35 5.99 -12.65
C ASP A 146 7.13 7.48 -12.96
N GLY A 147 6.58 8.24 -12.01
CA GLY A 147 6.39 9.69 -12.16
C GLY A 147 7.71 10.45 -12.31
N LEU A 148 8.74 10.06 -11.56
CA LEU A 148 10.08 10.65 -11.67
C LEU A 148 10.73 10.30 -13.02
N ASP A 149 10.57 9.07 -13.50
CA ASP A 149 11.11 8.66 -14.80
C ASP A 149 10.42 9.40 -15.95
N VAL A 150 9.08 9.49 -15.95
CA VAL A 150 8.33 10.27 -16.96
C VAL A 150 8.81 11.72 -17.01
N MET A 151 9.01 12.35 -15.84
CA MET A 151 9.50 13.73 -15.75
C MET A 151 10.95 13.87 -16.23
N ARG A 152 11.83 12.95 -15.83
CA ARG A 152 13.26 12.95 -16.18
C ARG A 152 13.49 12.76 -17.68
N PHE A 153 12.70 11.90 -18.30
CA PHE A 153 12.85 11.50 -19.70
C PHE A 153 11.88 12.23 -20.63
N HIS A 154 11.16 13.25 -20.13
CA HIS A 154 10.16 14.01 -20.90
C HIS A 154 9.14 13.12 -21.64
N GLY A 155 8.75 12.01 -21.02
CA GLY A 155 7.85 11.00 -21.59
C GLY A 155 8.42 10.17 -22.75
N ASN A 156 9.67 10.40 -23.17
CA ASN A 156 10.31 9.68 -24.27
C ASN A 156 11.42 8.75 -23.75
N ASP A 157 11.53 7.54 -24.26
CA ASP A 157 12.72 6.68 -24.05
C ASP A 157 13.03 6.31 -22.58
N PHE A 158 11.99 6.13 -21.76
CA PHE A 158 12.11 5.51 -20.44
C PHE A 158 11.66 4.05 -20.49
N GLN A 159 12.30 3.25 -19.65
CA GLN A 159 11.97 1.85 -19.54
C GLN A 159 10.57 1.69 -18.98
N ARG A 160 9.73 0.94 -19.71
CA ARG A 160 8.36 0.68 -19.30
C ARG A 160 8.37 -0.60 -18.48
N ASP A 161 7.94 -0.50 -17.23
CA ASP A 161 7.77 -1.65 -16.34
C ASP A 161 6.27 -1.93 -16.16
N PHE A 162 5.94 -3.17 -15.78
CA PHE A 162 4.57 -3.55 -15.41
C PHE A 162 4.50 -3.93 -13.94
N THR A 163 3.69 -3.19 -13.19
CA THR A 163 3.39 -3.47 -11.78
C THR A 163 1.95 -3.91 -11.63
N LEU A 164 1.73 -5.09 -11.07
CA LEU A 164 0.41 -5.59 -10.73
C LEU A 164 0.04 -5.16 -9.31
N VAL A 165 -1.08 -4.45 -9.15
CA VAL A 165 -1.57 -3.99 -7.84
C VAL A 165 -3.01 -4.44 -7.63
N SER A 166 -3.30 -4.93 -6.42
CA SER A 166 -4.66 -5.34 -6.05
C SER A 166 -5.48 -4.13 -5.61
N GLY A 167 -6.45 -3.74 -6.44
CA GLY A 167 -7.39 -2.67 -6.10
C GLY A 167 -8.14 -2.93 -4.79
N ARG A 168 -8.42 -4.20 -4.45
CA ARG A 168 -9.12 -4.55 -3.21
C ARG A 168 -8.29 -4.32 -1.96
N TYR A 169 -6.99 -4.59 -2.02
CA TYR A 169 -6.08 -4.20 -0.93
C TYR A 169 -6.03 -2.67 -0.81
N LEU A 170 -5.98 -1.94 -1.94
CA LEU A 170 -5.89 -0.47 -1.94
C LEU A 170 -7.15 0.19 -1.39
N GLU A 171 -8.33 -0.29 -1.76
CA GLU A 171 -9.62 0.12 -1.19
C GLU A 171 -9.64 -0.04 0.34
N LEU A 172 -9.24 -1.21 0.85
CA LEU A 172 -9.22 -1.48 2.29
C LEU A 172 -8.18 -0.63 3.02
N TRP A 173 -7.03 -0.38 2.38
CA TRP A 173 -6.02 0.53 2.93
C TRP A 173 -6.55 1.97 3.01
N MET A 174 -7.22 2.47 1.97
CA MET A 174 -7.83 3.80 2.00
C MET A 174 -8.90 3.93 3.10
N LEU A 175 -9.67 2.87 3.36
CA LEU A 175 -10.66 2.84 4.45
C LEU A 175 -10.02 2.79 5.84
N LYS A 176 -8.77 2.32 5.95
CA LYS A 176 -7.99 2.34 7.18
C LYS A 176 -7.43 3.73 7.48
N MET A 177 -7.22 4.58 6.48
CA MET A 177 -6.70 5.93 6.69
C MET A 177 -7.68 6.71 7.57
N LEU A 178 -7.24 7.05 8.79
CA LEU A 178 -8.04 7.69 9.84
C LEU A 178 -7.77 9.20 9.92
#